data_AF-A0A7K2FVL0-F1
#
_entry.id   AF-A0A7K2FVL0-F1
#
_cell.length_a   1.000
_cell.length_b   1.000
_cell.length_c   1.000
_cell.angle_alpha   90.00
_cell.angle_beta   90.00
_cell.angle_gamma   90.00
#
_symmetry.space_group_name_H-M   'P 1'
#
loop_
_entity.id
_entity.type
_entity.pdbx_description
1 polymer ?
#
loop_
_entity_poly.entity_id
_entity_poly.type
_entity_poly.pdbx_seq_one_letter_code
_entity_poly.pdbx_strand_id
1 'polypeptide(L)'
;MGDGKIPGILVKLLSAEFPGAQALRNQLAQTRVTRPWGSDSPSLDLDVPPGVPEAAIEDGVIPATGTVTDDSGELFGELLVWVSDGRLSALEFSWYGDTAPTELPDPGLVTVTVR
;
A
#
# COMPACT_ATOMS: atom_id res chain seq x y z
N MET A 1 11.49 -5.69 -18.57
CA MET A 1 11.34 -4.53 -17.67
C MET A 1 9.86 -4.21 -17.70
N GLY A 2 9.07 -4.89 -16.87
CA GLY A 2 7.62 -4.87 -16.99
C GLY A 2 7.09 -3.48 -16.64
N ASP A 3 6.13 -2.99 -17.41
CA ASP A 3 5.37 -1.79 -17.09
C ASP A 3 4.83 -1.97 -15.67
N GLY A 4 5.42 -1.28 -14.70
CA GLY A 4 5.18 -1.45 -13.27
C GLY A 4 3.77 -1.00 -12.92
N LYS A 5 2.77 -1.84 -13.22
CA LYS A 5 1.37 -1.58 -12.90
C LYS A 5 1.22 -1.46 -11.40
N ILE A 6 0.43 -0.48 -10.98
CA ILE A 6 0.06 -0.33 -9.58
C ILE A 6 -0.65 -1.60 -9.09
N PRO A 7 -0.24 -2.17 -7.95
CA PRO A 7 -0.93 -3.31 -7.37
C PRO A 7 -2.39 -2.98 -7.07
N GLY A 8 -3.31 -3.90 -7.42
CA GLY A 8 -4.73 -3.73 -7.12
C GLY A 8 -5.01 -3.53 -5.63
N ILE A 9 -4.13 -4.06 -4.77
CA ILE A 9 -4.23 -3.88 -3.34
C ILE A 9 -4.00 -2.43 -2.88
N LEU A 10 -3.13 -1.67 -3.55
CA LEU A 10 -2.92 -0.25 -3.25
C LEU A 10 -4.19 0.56 -3.54
N VAL A 11 -4.86 0.24 -4.66
CA VAL A 11 -6.15 0.84 -5.02
C VAL A 11 -7.21 0.53 -3.96
N LYS A 12 -7.25 -0.72 -3.47
CA LYS A 12 -8.17 -1.13 -2.42
C LYS A 12 -7.93 -0.35 -1.11
N LEU A 13 -6.69 -0.24 -0.64
CA LEU A 13 -6.36 0.50 0.58
C LEU A 13 -6.74 1.98 0.47
N LEU A 14 -6.44 2.60 -0.67
CA LEU A 14 -6.77 4.00 -0.91
C LEU A 14 -8.26 4.24 -1.14
N SER A 15 -9.10 3.22 -1.34
CA SER A 15 -10.56 3.39 -1.47
C SER A 15 -11.25 3.83 -0.18
N ALA A 16 -10.57 3.70 0.97
CA ALA A 16 -11.06 4.21 2.25
C ALA A 16 -11.04 5.74 2.31
N GLU A 17 -12.01 6.34 3.00
CA GLU A 17 -12.14 7.80 3.15
C GLU A 17 -11.42 8.30 4.40
N PHE A 18 -10.52 9.26 4.22
CA PHE A 18 -9.78 9.97 5.26
C PHE A 18 -9.24 11.30 4.71
N PRO A 19 -8.81 12.27 5.55
CA PRO A 19 -8.21 13.51 5.09
C PRO A 19 -7.02 13.25 4.15
N GLY A 20 -7.06 13.80 2.93
CA GLY A 20 -6.01 13.59 1.92
C GLY A 20 -6.20 12.37 1.01
N ALA A 21 -7.17 11.48 1.27
CA ALA A 21 -7.40 10.27 0.48
C ALA A 21 -7.59 10.56 -1.02
N GLN A 22 -8.43 11.56 -1.35
CA GLN A 22 -8.66 11.95 -2.76
C GLN A 22 -7.38 12.42 -3.45
N ALA A 23 -6.52 13.18 -2.75
CA ALA A 23 -5.26 13.65 -3.32
C ALA A 23 -4.30 12.48 -3.57
N LEU A 24 -4.17 11.55 -2.63
CA LEU A 24 -3.35 10.34 -2.80
C LEU A 24 -3.87 9.43 -3.94
N ARG A 25 -5.19 9.28 -4.10
CA ARG A 25 -5.78 8.56 -5.24
C ARG A 25 -5.42 9.19 -6.58
N ASN A 26 -5.36 10.52 -6.65
CA ASN A 26 -4.98 11.22 -7.87
C ASN A 26 -3.52 10.97 -8.27
N GLN A 27 -2.67 10.54 -7.34
CA GLN A 27 -1.27 10.20 -7.62
C GLN A 27 -1.11 8.85 -8.32
N LEU A 28 -2.04 7.91 -8.12
CA LEU A 28 -1.95 6.51 -8.58
C LEU A 28 -1.56 6.36 -10.06
N ALA A 29 -2.08 7.23 -10.93
CA ALA A 29 -1.80 7.16 -12.37
C ALA A 29 -0.34 7.48 -12.74
N GLN A 30 0.39 8.14 -11.84
CA GLN A 30 1.78 8.57 -12.03
C GLN A 30 2.75 7.87 -11.07
N THR A 31 2.23 7.16 -10.07
CA THR A 31 3.02 6.36 -9.13
C THR A 31 3.72 5.21 -9.87
N ARG A 32 4.97 4.94 -9.48
CA ARG A 32 5.80 3.86 -10.01
C ARG A 32 6.26 2.96 -8.87
N VAL A 33 6.21 1.65 -9.09
CA VAL A 33 6.93 0.71 -8.23
C VAL A 33 8.40 0.77 -8.61
N THR A 34 9.28 1.11 -7.66
CA THR A 34 10.72 1.25 -7.94
C THR A 34 11.49 -0.01 -7.60
N ARG A 35 11.25 -0.60 -6.43
CA ARG A 35 11.87 -1.84 -5.98
C ARG A 35 11.09 -2.52 -4.85
N PRO A 36 11.23 -3.84 -4.68
CA PRO A 36 10.90 -4.50 -3.43
C PRO A 36 11.83 -4.06 -2.29
N TRP A 37 11.36 -4.14 -1.04
CA TRP A 37 12.18 -3.85 0.15
C TRP A 37 13.33 -4.84 0.37
N GLY A 38 13.27 -6.00 -0.26
CA GLY A 38 14.31 -7.04 -0.29
C GLY A 38 13.99 -8.10 -1.35
N SER A 39 14.89 -9.06 -1.60
CA SER A 39 14.71 -10.10 -2.64
C SER A 39 13.40 -10.88 -2.49
N ASP A 40 12.97 -11.10 -1.26
CA ASP A 40 11.87 -11.99 -0.91
C ASP A 40 10.72 -11.26 -0.21
N SER A 41 10.78 -9.93 -0.10
CA SER A 41 9.73 -9.14 0.54
C SER A 41 8.70 -8.67 -0.50
N PRO A 42 7.39 -8.87 -0.25
CA PRO A 42 6.34 -8.35 -1.11
C PRO A 42 6.09 -6.85 -0.89
N SER A 43 6.75 -6.23 0.11
CA SER A 43 6.71 -4.77 0.32
C SER A 43 7.43 -4.04 -0.81
N LEU A 44 6.88 -2.90 -1.21
CA LEU A 44 7.27 -2.15 -2.39
C LEU A 44 7.58 -0.69 -2.03
N ASP A 45 8.72 -0.20 -2.53
CA ASP A 45 8.96 1.24 -2.63
C ASP A 45 8.17 1.81 -3.81
N LEU A 46 7.56 2.97 -3.56
CA LEU A 46 6.78 3.73 -4.52
C LEU A 46 7.46 5.08 -4.76
N ASP A 47 7.41 5.53 -6.00
CA ASP A 47 7.85 6.87 -6.39
C ASP A 47 6.71 7.61 -7.06
N VAL A 48 6.48 8.86 -6.63
CA VAL A 48 5.54 9.78 -7.27
C VAL A 48 6.35 10.98 -7.78
N PRO A 49 6.34 11.26 -9.09
CA PRO A 49 7.12 12.35 -9.66
C PRO A 49 6.80 13.72 -9.00
N PRO A 50 7.78 14.61 -8.81
CA PRO A 50 7.57 15.91 -8.15
C PRO A 50 6.51 16.83 -8.78
N GLY A 51 6.18 16.63 -10.06
CA GLY A 51 5.13 17.41 -10.76
C GLY A 51 3.70 17.02 -10.39
N VAL A 52 3.50 15.91 -9.68
CA VAL A 52 2.17 15.48 -9.22
C VAL A 52 1.78 16.28 -7.97
N PRO A 53 0.52 16.71 -7.78
CA PRO A 53 0.11 17.40 -6.56
C PRO A 53 0.28 16.57 -5.28
N GLU A 54 0.71 17.24 -4.21
CA GLU A 54 0.87 16.66 -2.86
C GLU A 54 -0.47 16.58 -2.13
N ALA A 55 -0.61 15.58 -1.28
CA ALA A 55 -1.70 15.49 -0.33
C ALA A 55 -1.35 16.30 0.94
N ALA A 56 -2.30 17.06 1.46
CA ALA A 56 -2.18 17.69 2.78
C ALA A 56 -2.43 16.65 3.88
N ILE A 57 -1.44 15.79 4.12
CA ILE A 57 -1.42 14.72 5.11
C ILE A 57 -0.03 14.64 5.73
N GLU A 58 0.06 14.20 6.98
CA GLU A 58 1.34 13.98 7.66
C GLU A 58 2.11 12.81 7.04
N ASP A 59 3.43 12.84 7.18
CA ASP A 59 4.31 11.74 6.79
C ASP A 59 4.08 10.51 7.67
N GLY A 60 4.30 9.33 7.09
CA GLY A 60 4.12 8.04 7.76
C GLY A 60 2.97 7.23 7.18
N VAL A 61 2.42 6.34 8.01
CA VAL A 61 1.34 5.44 7.60
C VAL A 61 0.03 6.20 7.50
N ILE A 62 -0.70 6.05 6.39
CA ILE A 62 -2.03 6.66 6.23
C ILE A 62 -3.03 6.11 7.26
N PRO A 63 -4.13 6.82 7.56
CA PRO A 63 -5.17 6.36 8.49
C PRO A 63 -5.89 5.05 8.09
N ALA A 64 -5.73 4.58 6.85
CA ALA A 64 -6.30 3.32 6.38
C ALA A 64 -5.34 2.14 6.59
N THR A 65 -5.87 0.99 6.98
CA THR A 65 -5.09 -0.25 7.20
C THR A 65 -5.85 -1.43 6.65
N GLY A 66 -5.14 -2.31 5.95
CA GLY A 66 -5.72 -3.54 5.43
C GLY A 66 -5.36 -4.73 6.30
N THR A 67 -6.32 -5.27 7.04
CA THR A 67 -6.15 -6.56 7.71
C THR A 67 -6.22 -7.67 6.68
N VAL A 68 -5.20 -8.53 6.64
CA VAL A 68 -5.09 -9.68 5.74
C VAL A 68 -5.50 -10.94 6.48
N THR A 69 -6.41 -11.72 5.90
CA THR A 69 -6.71 -13.08 6.35
C THR A 69 -6.20 -14.11 5.35
N ASP A 70 -5.91 -15.32 5.80
CA ASP A 70 -5.65 -16.43 4.89
C ASP A 70 -6.96 -17.04 4.34
N ASP A 71 -6.83 -18.09 3.53
CA ASP A 71 -7.98 -18.80 2.93
C ASP A 71 -8.89 -19.49 3.96
N SER A 72 -8.39 -19.70 5.19
CA SER A 72 -9.18 -20.23 6.30
C SER A 72 -9.93 -19.14 7.09
N GLY A 73 -9.62 -17.87 6.80
CA GLY A 73 -10.16 -16.70 7.48
C GLY A 73 -9.38 -16.32 8.74
N GLU A 74 -8.23 -16.93 8.99
CA GLU A 74 -7.37 -16.59 10.13
C GLU A 74 -6.54 -15.34 9.84
N LEU A 75 -6.21 -14.59 10.90
CA LEU A 75 -5.42 -13.37 10.80
C LEU A 75 -4.00 -13.71 10.33
N PHE A 76 -3.63 -13.18 9.15
CA PHE A 76 -2.34 -13.45 8.53
C PHE A 76 -1.39 -12.25 8.62
N GLY A 77 -1.91 -11.02 8.52
CA GLY A 77 -1.06 -9.83 8.54
C GLY A 77 -1.80 -8.52 8.34
N GLU A 78 -1.03 -7.48 8.03
CA GLU A 78 -1.50 -6.13 7.80
C GLU A 78 -0.79 -5.49 6.61
N LEU A 79 -1.54 -4.67 5.87
CA LEU A 79 -1.04 -3.83 4.80
C LEU A 79 -1.09 -2.37 5.21
N LEU A 80 0.04 -1.69 5.02
CA LEU A 80 0.24 -0.29 5.37
C LEU A 80 0.66 0.47 4.11
N VAL A 81 0.12 1.67 3.92
CA VAL A 81 0.56 2.59 2.87
C VAL A 81 1.26 3.76 3.52
N TRP A 82 2.47 4.04 3.04
CA TRP A 82 3.33 5.09 3.56
C TRP A 82 3.27 6.33 2.67
N VAL A 83 3.39 7.48 3.32
CA VAL A 83 3.50 8.81 2.72
C VAL A 83 4.80 9.48 3.16
N SER A 84 5.44 10.17 2.22
CA SER A 84 6.55 11.11 2.47
C SER A 84 6.32 12.37 1.63
N ASP A 85 6.44 13.55 2.24
CA ASP A 85 6.23 14.85 1.59
C ASP A 85 4.89 14.91 0.84
N GLY A 86 3.82 14.37 1.46
CA GLY A 86 2.48 14.33 0.87
C GLY A 86 2.34 13.40 -0.35
N ARG A 87 3.30 12.49 -0.59
CA ARG A 87 3.32 11.55 -1.72
C ARG A 87 3.38 10.09 -1.29
N LEU A 88 2.75 9.20 -2.05
CA LEU A 88 2.88 7.75 -1.85
C LEU A 88 4.35 7.33 -1.91
N SER A 89 4.85 6.68 -0.85
CA SER A 89 6.27 6.32 -0.72
C SER A 89 6.51 4.82 -0.59
N ALA A 90 5.57 4.06 -0.01
CA ALA A 90 5.66 2.60 0.05
C ALA A 90 4.31 1.91 0.23
N LEU A 91 4.27 0.64 -0.16
CA LEU A 91 3.28 -0.34 0.27
C LEU A 91 4.01 -1.40 1.08
N GLU A 92 3.65 -1.53 2.35
CA GLU A 92 4.23 -2.53 3.25
C GLU A 92 3.24 -3.66 3.49
N PHE A 93 3.74 -4.89 3.49
CA PHE A 93 3.05 -6.05 4.02
C PHE A 93 3.79 -6.57 5.26
N SER A 94 3.18 -6.36 6.42
CA SER A 94 3.57 -6.97 7.69
C SER A 94 2.78 -8.27 7.90
N TRP A 95 3.41 -9.32 8.41
CA TRP A 95 2.75 -10.62 8.60
C TRP A 95 2.99 -11.15 10.01
N TYR A 96 2.12 -12.07 10.43
CA TYR A 96 2.24 -12.81 11.67
C TYR A 96 2.80 -14.21 11.40
N GLY A 97 3.57 -14.73 12.35
CA GLY A 97 4.19 -16.04 12.27
C GLY A 97 5.54 -16.06 11.55
N ASP A 98 6.09 -17.26 11.40
CA ASP A 98 7.49 -17.45 10.99
C ASP A 98 7.68 -17.63 9.47
N THR A 99 6.58 -17.74 8.71
CA THR A 99 6.63 -17.91 7.25
C THR A 99 6.30 -16.61 6.56
N ALA A 100 7.30 -15.98 5.95
CA ALA A 100 7.13 -14.74 5.21
C ALA A 100 6.30 -14.96 3.94
N PRO A 101 5.35 -14.07 3.61
CA PRO A 101 4.72 -14.05 2.29
C PRO A 101 5.75 -13.65 1.24
N THR A 102 5.63 -14.19 0.03
CA THR A 102 6.47 -13.83 -1.12
C THR A 102 5.74 -12.97 -2.16
N GLU A 103 4.42 -12.79 -1.98
CA GLU A 103 3.56 -12.01 -2.85
C GLU A 103 2.56 -11.17 -2.04
N LEU A 104 2.02 -10.14 -2.68
CA LEU A 104 0.91 -9.37 -2.12
C LEU A 104 -0.36 -10.23 -2.12
N PRO A 105 -1.24 -10.10 -1.10
CA PRO A 105 -2.43 -10.92 -1.01
C PRO A 105 -3.44 -10.55 -2.10
N ASP A 106 -4.33 -11.50 -2.43
CA ASP A 106 -5.53 -11.18 -3.20
C ASP A 106 -6.32 -10.07 -2.48
N PRO A 107 -6.73 -8.99 -3.17
CA PRO A 107 -7.55 -7.96 -2.56
C PRO A 107 -8.79 -8.49 -1.84
N GLY A 108 -9.40 -9.59 -2.29
CA GLY A 108 -10.54 -10.24 -1.65
C GLY A 108 -10.28 -10.73 -0.21
N LEU A 109 -9.02 -11.01 0.13
CA LEU A 109 -8.58 -11.46 1.47
C LEU A 109 -8.27 -10.30 2.43
N VAL A 110 -8.51 -9.07 2.01
CA VAL A 110 -8.15 -7.87 2.78
C VAL A 110 -9.39 -7.12 3.24
N THR A 111 -9.48 -6.79 4.52
CA THR A 111 -10.50 -5.89 5.05
C THR A 111 -9.86 -4.55 5.39
N VAL A 112 -10.39 -3.46 4.84
CA VAL A 112 -9.84 -2.12 5.06
C VAL A 112 -10.61 -1.41 6.17
N THR A 113 -9.88 -0.89 7.15
CA THR A 113 -10.42 -0.08 8.25
C THR A 113 -9.71 1.27 8.33
N VAL A 114 -10.45 2.32 8.69
CA VAL A 114 -9.88 3.64 8.99
C VAL A 114 -9.79 3.78 10.51
N ARG A 115 -8.65 4.27 11.00
CA ARG A 115 -8.37 4.51 12.41
C ARG A 115 -8.31 6.00 12.74
#